data_AF-A0A497GHY2-F1
#
_entry.id   AF-A0A497GHY2-F1
#
_cell.length_a   1.000
_cell.length_b   1.000
_cell.length_c   1.000
_cell.angle_alpha   90.00
_cell.angle_beta   90.00
_cell.angle_gamma   90.00
#
_symmetry.space_group_name_H-M   'P 1'
#
loop_
_entity.id
_entity.type
_entity.pdbx_description
1 polymer ?
#
loop_
_entity_poly.entity_id
_entity_poly.type
_entity_poly.pdbx_seq_one_letter_code
_entity_poly.pdbx_strand_id
1 'polypeptide(L)'
;MNTEYTITQTQIRNALKIALRTGKYFKLNPLERATLYLASRLVKIVKSQTLKEILLKIFEKISPKLTLKIKAFIIGLELARKRVEQALMLGYKKALSWLKDINYILYLGFMQLTAPPVYRT
;
A
#
# COMPACT_ATOMS: atom_id res chain seq x y z
N MET A 1 -3.71 -11.23 -9.23
CA MET A 1 -3.43 -9.83 -9.61
C MET A 1 -2.12 -9.41 -8.98
N ASN A 2 -1.02 -9.40 -9.74
CA ASN A 2 0.28 -8.91 -9.28
C ASN A 2 0.24 -7.37 -9.30
N THR A 3 -0.22 -6.76 -8.21
CA THR A 3 -0.02 -5.33 -8.01
C THR A 3 1.43 -5.12 -7.60
N GLU A 4 2.21 -4.43 -8.43
CA GLU A 4 3.61 -4.07 -8.18
C GLU A 4 3.72 -2.99 -7.09
N TYR A 5 3.24 -3.27 -5.87
CA TYR A 5 3.52 -2.42 -4.72
C TYR A 5 4.74 -2.99 -3.97
N THR A 6 5.65 -2.08 -3.65
CA THR A 6 6.89 -2.40 -2.96
C THR A 6 6.74 -2.09 -1.48
N ILE A 7 6.84 -3.11 -0.63
CA ILE A 7 6.97 -2.91 0.81
C ILE A 7 8.47 -2.77 1.13
N THR A 8 8.83 -1.61 1.66
CA THR A 8 10.20 -1.28 2.07
C THR A 8 10.39 -1.46 3.56
N GLN A 9 11.63 -1.69 4.00
CA GLN A 9 11.96 -1.85 5.41
C GLN A 9 11.53 -0.66 6.27
N THR A 10 11.62 0.56 5.73
CA THR A 10 11.22 1.79 6.42
C THR A 10 9.73 1.79 6.74
N GLN A 11 8.89 1.32 5.82
CA GLN A 11 7.45 1.15 6.05
C GLN A 11 7.16 0.13 7.15
N ILE A 12 7.88 -1.01 7.15
CA ILE A 12 7.72 -2.04 8.19
C ILE A 12 8.15 -1.51 9.56
N ARG A 13 9.27 -0.78 9.63
CA ARG A 13 9.75 -0.15 10.88
C ARG A 13 8.77 0.90 11.40
N ASN A 14 8.15 1.68 10.51
CA ASN A 14 7.12 2.64 10.89
C ASN A 14 5.87 1.93 11.42
N ALA A 15 5.43 0.86 10.77
CA ALA A 15 4.33 0.04 11.27
C ALA A 15 4.63 -0.56 12.66
N LEU A 16 5.86 -1.05 12.88
CA LEU A 16 6.31 -1.55 14.17
C LEU A 16 6.29 -0.44 15.25
N LYS A 17 6.81 0.76 14.94
CA LYS A 17 6.75 1.92 15.86
C LYS A 17 5.31 2.26 16.24
N ILE A 18 4.40 2.29 15.26
CA ILE A 18 2.97 2.56 15.49
C ILE A 18 2.36 1.46 16.38
N ALA A 19 2.66 0.19 16.10
CA ALA A 19 2.14 -0.95 16.85
C ALA A 19 2.59 -0.93 18.32
N LEU A 20 3.86 -0.60 18.58
CA LEU A 20 4.40 -0.46 19.92
C LEU A 20 3.76 0.71 20.66
N ARG A 21 3.69 1.89 20.03
CA ARG A 21 3.10 3.10 20.63
C ARG A 21 1.63 2.94 21.00
N THR A 22 0.87 2.18 20.20
CA THR A 22 -0.57 1.96 20.40
C THR A 22 -0.86 0.73 21.26
N GLY A 23 0.15 -0.01 21.71
CA GLY A 23 0.00 -1.29 22.42
C GLY A 23 -0.57 -2.43 21.57
N LYS A 24 -0.84 -2.19 20.27
CA LYS A 24 -1.38 -3.20 19.34
C LYS A 24 -0.39 -4.33 19.08
N TYR A 25 0.91 -4.06 19.21
CA TYR A 25 1.96 -5.08 19.08
C TYR A 25 1.73 -6.28 20.03
N PHE A 26 1.32 -6.01 21.27
CA PHE A 26 1.09 -7.05 22.28
C PHE A 26 -0.19 -7.85 22.04
N LYS A 27 -1.13 -7.31 21.25
CA LYS A 27 -2.39 -7.97 20.86
C LYS A 27 -2.24 -8.88 19.62
N LEU A 28 -1.10 -8.83 18.93
CA LEU A 28 -0.81 -9.71 17.80
C LEU A 28 -0.45 -11.13 18.29
N ASN A 29 -0.76 -12.12 17.46
CA ASN A 29 -0.34 -13.50 17.71
C ASN A 29 1.21 -13.57 17.80
N PRO A 30 1.80 -14.40 18.68
CA PRO A 30 3.25 -14.65 18.72
C PRO A 30 3.94 -14.77 17.35
N LEU A 31 3.34 -15.50 16.40
CA LEU A 31 3.90 -15.64 15.04
C LEU A 31 3.91 -14.30 14.29
N GLU A 32 2.82 -13.53 14.35
CA GLU A 32 2.72 -12.23 13.70
C GLU A 32 3.72 -11.22 14.27
N ARG A 33 3.93 -11.25 15.60
CA ARG A 33 4.95 -10.44 16.26
C ARG A 33 6.35 -10.78 15.76
N ALA A 34 6.67 -12.07 15.69
CA ALA A 34 7.95 -12.55 15.20
C ALA A 34 8.16 -12.15 13.73
N THR A 35 7.15 -12.36 12.87
CA THR A 35 7.20 -11.96 11.46
C THR A 35 7.44 -10.46 11.32
N LEU A 36 6.68 -9.62 12.01
CA LEU A 36 6.82 -8.16 11.94
C LEU A 36 8.21 -7.71 12.43
N TYR A 37 8.67 -8.27 13.55
CA TYR A 37 9.96 -7.93 14.14
C TYR A 37 11.13 -8.33 13.24
N LEU A 38 11.16 -9.57 12.77
CA LEU A 38 12.19 -10.08 11.87
C LEU A 38 12.17 -9.33 10.53
N ALA A 39 10.99 -9.12 9.93
CA ALA A 39 10.87 -8.38 8.68
C ALA A 39 11.38 -6.93 8.82
N SER A 40 11.15 -6.29 9.96
CA SER A 40 11.64 -4.91 10.20
C SER A 40 13.17 -4.81 10.27
N ARG A 41 13.87 -5.91 10.61
CA ARG A 41 15.33 -5.95 10.79
C ARG A 41 16.05 -6.50 9.56
N LEU A 42 15.54 -7.58 8.98
CA LEU A 42 16.24 -8.37 7.98
C LEU A 42 15.86 -8.02 6.54
N VAL A 43 14.63 -7.55 6.31
CA VAL A 43 14.10 -7.41 4.96
C VAL A 43 14.16 -5.97 4.49
N LYS A 44 15.14 -5.66 3.63
CA LYS A 44 15.26 -4.35 2.97
C LYS A 44 14.07 -4.05 2.04
N ILE A 45 13.75 -5.03 1.19
CA ILE A 45 12.66 -4.97 0.21
C ILE A 45 11.95 -6.32 0.20
N VAL A 46 10.62 -6.31 0.36
CA VAL A 46 9.81 -7.54 0.36
C VAL A 46 9.56 -7.97 -1.08
N LYS A 47 10.30 -8.98 -1.55
CA LYS A 47 10.11 -9.57 -2.89
C LYS A 47 9.01 -10.63 -2.92
N SER A 48 8.89 -11.43 -1.86
CA SER A 48 7.92 -12.54 -1.80
C SER A 48 6.49 -12.03 -1.67
N GLN A 49 5.59 -12.50 -2.55
CA GLN A 49 4.18 -12.15 -2.54
C GLN A 49 3.46 -12.62 -1.26
N THR A 50 3.76 -13.83 -0.79
CA THR A 50 3.18 -14.37 0.45
C THR A 50 3.54 -13.52 1.66
N LEU A 51 4.79 -13.04 1.72
CA LEU A 51 5.23 -12.15 2.80
C LEU A 51 4.53 -10.78 2.73
N LYS A 52 4.30 -10.24 1.53
CA LYS A 52 3.52 -9.00 1.37
C LYS A 52 2.11 -9.15 1.94
N GLU A 53 1.44 -10.24 1.60
CA GLU A 53 0.07 -10.52 2.07
C GLU A 53 -0.01 -10.69 3.58
N ILE A 54 0.92 -11.43 4.18
CA ILE A 54 1.01 -11.59 5.65
C ILE A 54 1.24 -10.23 6.31
N LEU A 55 2.18 -9.43 5.81
CA LEU A 55 2.47 -8.11 6.36
C LEU A 55 1.27 -7.16 6.24
N LEU A 56 0.53 -7.21 5.13
CA LEU A 56 -0.69 -6.41 4.97
C LEU A 56 -1.77 -6.78 6.00
N LYS A 57 -1.99 -8.08 6.25
CA LYS A 57 -2.90 -8.55 7.30
C LYS A 57 -2.48 -8.06 8.68
N ILE A 58 -1.17 -8.08 8.97
CA ILE A 58 -0.63 -7.55 10.23
C ILE A 58 -0.84 -6.03 10.32
N PHE A 59 -0.59 -5.28 9.24
CA PHE A 59 -0.82 -3.83 9.20
C PHE A 59 -2.29 -3.46 9.44
N GLU A 60 -3.23 -4.26 8.92
CA GLU A 60 -4.67 -4.10 9.16
C GLU A 60 -5.03 -4.25 10.63
N LYS A 61 -4.43 -5.21 11.34
CA LYS A 61 -4.61 -5.38 12.79
C LYS A 61 -4.01 -4.24 13.60
N ILE A 62 -2.92 -3.63 13.13
CA ILE A 62 -2.23 -2.52 13.81
C ILE A 62 -3.00 -1.22 13.65
N SER A 63 -3.32 -0.85 12.41
CA SER A 63 -3.95 0.43 12.10
C SER A 63 -4.84 0.31 10.85
N PRO A 64 -6.17 0.26 11.04
CA PRO A 64 -7.12 0.25 9.92
C PRO A 64 -6.96 1.48 9.01
N LYS A 65 -6.61 2.64 9.59
CA LYS A 65 -6.34 3.88 8.85
C LYS A 65 -5.12 3.75 7.93
N LEU A 66 -4.07 3.06 8.38
CA LEU A 66 -2.88 2.82 7.56
C LEU A 66 -3.21 1.89 6.39
N THR A 67 -3.98 0.83 6.65
CA THR A 67 -4.42 -0.12 5.63
C THR A 67 -5.33 0.52 4.61
N LEU A 68 -6.24 1.40 5.03
CA LEU A 68 -7.08 2.18 4.13
C LEU A 68 -6.24 3.04 3.17
N LYS A 69 -5.20 3.73 3.67
CA LYS A 69 -4.25 4.47 2.82
C LYS A 69 -3.50 3.57 1.85
N ILE A 70 -3.06 2.39 2.28
CA ILE A 70 -2.35 1.44 1.42
C ILE A 70 -3.29 0.90 0.33
N LYS A 71 -4.52 0.51 0.69
CA LYS A 71 -5.55 0.08 -0.28
C LYS A 71 -5.84 1.17 -1.31
N ALA A 72 -6.03 2.41 -0.84
CA ALA A 72 -6.20 3.57 -1.72
C ALA A 72 -5.01 3.72 -2.66
N PHE A 73 -3.78 3.66 -2.15
CA PHE A 73 -2.58 3.79 -2.99
C PHE A 73 -2.50 2.71 -4.08
N ILE A 74 -2.78 1.45 -3.74
CA ILE A 74 -2.73 0.33 -4.69
C ILE A 74 -3.75 0.54 -5.82
N ILE A 75 -5.01 0.81 -5.46
CA ILE A 75 -6.10 1.06 -6.42
C ILE A 75 -5.79 2.29 -7.28
N GLY A 76 -5.36 3.37 -6.63
CA GLY A 76 -5.03 4.62 -7.29
C GLY A 76 -3.86 4.48 -8.25
N LEU A 77 -2.87 3.64 -7.95
CA LEU A 77 -1.70 3.43 -8.80
C LEU A 77 -2.08 2.66 -10.07
N GLU A 78 -2.95 1.66 -9.95
CA GLU A 78 -3.51 0.97 -11.11
C GLU A 78 -4.30 1.93 -12.01
N LEU A 79 -5.17 2.76 -11.42
CA LEU A 79 -5.96 3.73 -12.17
C LEU A 79 -5.08 4.81 -12.81
N ALA A 80 -4.05 5.27 -12.11
CA ALA A 80 -3.08 6.21 -12.64
C ALA A 80 -2.32 5.63 -13.84
N ARG A 81 -1.92 4.35 -13.79
CA ARG A 81 -1.28 3.67 -14.94
C ARG A 81 -2.20 3.65 -16.16
N LYS A 82 -3.46 3.22 -16.01
CA LYS A 82 -4.45 3.20 -17.10
C LYS A 82 -4.65 4.59 -17.71
N ARG A 83 -4.77 5.63 -16.89
CA ARG A 83 -4.93 7.02 -17.36
C ARG A 83 -3.70 7.55 -18.08
N VAL A 84 -2.50 7.20 -17.60
CA VAL A 84 -1.25 7.60 -18.25
C VAL A 84 -1.08 6.89 -19.59
N GLU A 85 -1.40 5.60 -19.69
CA GLU A 85 -1.42 4.87 -20.96
C GLU A 85 -2.35 5.53 -21.97
N GLN A 86 -3.58 5.85 -21.59
CA GLN A 86 -4.53 6.58 -22.42
C GLN A 86 -3.99 7.95 -22.87
N ALA A 87 -3.45 8.73 -21.95
CA ALA A 87 -2.89 10.05 -22.26
C ALA A 87 -1.67 9.96 -23.20
N LEU A 88 -0.84 8.92 -23.07
CA LEU A 88 0.27 8.66 -23.97
C LEU A 88 -0.21 8.29 -25.38
N MET A 89 -1.28 7.49 -25.50
CA MET A 89 -1.90 7.19 -26.79
C MET A 89 -2.43 8.46 -27.48
N LEU A 90 -2.90 9.44 -26.71
CA LEU A 90 -3.32 10.75 -27.20
C LEU A 90 -2.16 11.73 -27.44
N GLY A 91 -0.90 11.29 -27.28
CA GLY A 91 0.30 12.07 -27.56
C GLY A 91 0.81 12.94 -26.39
N TYR A 92 0.18 12.89 -25.22
CA TYR A 92 0.59 13.69 -24.06
C TYR A 92 1.69 13.03 -23.23
N LYS A 93 2.95 13.25 -23.63
CA LYS A 93 4.15 12.64 -23.00
C LYS A 93 4.36 13.02 -21.53
N LYS A 94 3.89 14.21 -21.11
CA LYS A 94 4.02 14.69 -19.72
C LYS A 94 3.16 13.88 -18.73
N ALA A 95 2.23 13.05 -19.18
CA ALA A 95 1.41 12.18 -18.35
C ALA A 95 2.25 11.27 -17.41
N LEU A 96 3.45 10.87 -17.83
CA LEU A 96 4.36 10.04 -17.02
C LEU A 96 4.71 10.69 -15.66
N SER A 97 4.66 12.03 -15.58
CA SER A 97 4.87 12.74 -14.31
C SER A 97 3.81 12.42 -13.25
N TRP A 98 2.59 12.07 -13.66
CA TRP A 98 1.49 11.76 -12.75
C TRP A 98 1.74 10.49 -11.92
N LEU A 99 2.54 9.54 -12.43
CA LEU A 99 2.94 8.35 -11.67
C LEU A 99 3.94 8.67 -10.55
N LYS A 100 4.58 9.84 -10.58
CA LYS A 100 5.49 10.29 -9.51
C LYS A 100 4.75 11.04 -8.41
N ASP A 101 3.54 11.53 -8.69
CA ASP A 101 2.74 12.27 -7.72
C ASP A 101 1.93 11.32 -6.82
N ILE A 102 2.44 11.10 -5.61
CA ILE A 102 1.81 10.25 -4.59
C ILE A 102 0.44 10.82 -4.18
N ASN A 103 0.27 12.14 -4.13
CA ASN A 103 -1.00 12.74 -3.71
C ASN A 103 -2.08 12.50 -4.76
N TYR A 104 -1.71 12.62 -6.04
CA TYR A 104 -2.60 12.30 -7.15
C TYR A 104 -3.03 10.83 -7.11
N ILE A 105 -2.08 9.91 -6.92
CA ILE A 105 -2.35 8.47 -6.80
C ILE A 105 -3.31 8.20 -5.63
N LEU A 106 -3.05 8.76 -4.46
CA LEU A 106 -3.91 8.59 -3.29
C LEU A 106 -5.31 9.18 -3.52
N TYR A 107 -5.41 10.34 -4.15
CA TYR A 107 -6.70 10.96 -4.50
C TYR A 107 -7.54 10.03 -5.37
N LEU A 108 -6.97 9.47 -6.44
CA LEU A 108 -7.65 8.50 -7.30
C LEU A 108 -8.11 7.26 -6.52
N GLY A 109 -7.23 6.76 -5.65
CA GLY A 109 -7.53 5.62 -4.79
C GLY A 109 -8.69 5.86 -3.84
N PHE A 110 -8.70 7.01 -3.17
CA PHE A 110 -9.78 7.38 -2.26
C PHE A 110 -11.10 7.59 -3.01
N MET A 111 -11.06 8.30 -4.12
CA MET A 111 -12.23 8.49 -4.98
C MET A 111 -12.88 7.16 -5.35
N GLN A 112 -12.07 6.18 -5.76
CA GLN A 112 -12.57 4.85 -6.14
C GLN A 112 -13.13 4.05 -4.96
N LEU A 113 -12.51 4.15 -3.79
CA LEU A 113 -12.99 3.50 -2.57
C LEU A 113 -14.34 4.07 -2.10
N THR A 114 -14.52 5.38 -2.21
CA THR A 114 -15.76 6.06 -1.81
C THR A 114 -16.84 6.03 -2.89
N ALA A 115 -16.46 5.78 -4.15
CA ALA A 115 -17.40 5.78 -5.26
C ALA A 115 -18.49 4.70 -5.09
N PRO A 116 -19.76 5.03 -5.46
CA PRO A 116 -20.81 4.03 -5.59
C PRO A 116 -20.41 2.92 -6.57
N PRO A 117 -20.92 1.68 -6.41
CA PRO A 117 -20.51 0.54 -7.24
C PRO A 117 -20.60 0.78 -8.76
N VAL A 118 -21.57 1.58 -9.20
CA VAL A 118 -21.81 1.91 -10.62
C VAL A 118 -20.62 2.66 -11.25
N TYR A 119 -19.89 3.44 -10.47
CA TYR A 119 -18.77 4.27 -10.95
C TYR A 119 -17.40 3.60 -10.76
N ARG A 120 -17.35 2.37 -10.25
CA ARG A 120 -16.09 1.65 -10.04
C ARG A 120 -15.62 1.03 -11.36
N THR A 121 -14.76 1.75 -12.07
CA THR A 121 -13.98 1.30 -13.24
C THR A 121 -12.85 0.33 -12.93
#